data_AF-A0A3B9AT45-F1
#
_entry.id   AF-A0A3B9AT45-F1
#
_cell.length_a   1.000
_cell.length_b   1.000
_cell.length_c   1.000
_cell.angle_alpha   90.00
_cell.angle_beta   90.00
_cell.angle_gamma   90.00
#
_symmetry.space_group_name_H-M   'P 1'
#
loop_
_entity.id
_entity.type
_entity.pdbx_description
1 polymer ?
#
loop_
_entity_poly.entity_id
_entity_poly.type
_entity_poly.pdbx_seq_one_letter_code
_entity_poly.pdbx_strand_id
1 'polypeptide(L)'
;FDSRLEHKLPLSERKKIISQTDTIVEYNKETWEGSVIIRPPLLKSIKVTELRMVQIWAWDEKKKSLYIWLDAVAPIYEMSFFYPKKGWGRPLFYQKIR
;
A
#
# COMPACT_ATOMS: atom_id res chain seq x y z
N PHE A 1 4.20 16.18 -13.09
CA PHE A 1 3.89 14.76 -13.33
C PHE A 1 4.95 13.95 -12.60
N ASP A 2 4.59 13.16 -11.59
CA ASP A 2 5.57 12.38 -10.81
C ASP A 2 5.67 10.96 -11.38
N SER A 3 6.74 10.72 -12.14
CA SER A 3 7.00 9.44 -12.83
C SER A 3 7.16 8.26 -11.87
N ARG A 4 7.40 8.52 -10.58
CA ARG A 4 7.58 7.48 -9.55
C ARG A 4 6.28 6.78 -9.18
N LEU A 5 5.14 7.36 -9.55
CA LEU A 5 3.82 6.82 -9.30
C LEU A 5 3.22 6.10 -10.52
N GLU A 6 3.97 6.01 -11.63
CA GLU A 6 3.56 5.26 -12.83
C GLU A 6 3.61 3.74 -12.61
N HIS A 7 4.50 3.29 -11.72
CA HIS A 7 4.73 1.87 -11.51
C HIS A 7 4.23 1.41 -10.14
N LYS A 8 3.36 0.38 -10.15
CA LYS A 8 2.91 -0.31 -8.94
C LYS A 8 4.07 -0.99 -8.23
N LEU A 9 3.95 -1.12 -6.92
CA LEU A 9 4.93 -1.85 -6.11
C LEU A 9 5.08 -3.30 -6.63
N PRO A 10 6.31 -3.80 -6.84
CA PRO A 10 6.55 -5.19 -7.24
C PRO A 10 5.91 -6.19 -6.27
N LEU A 11 5.52 -7.36 -6.77
CA LEU A 11 4.88 -8.39 -5.93
C LEU A 11 5.78 -8.84 -4.77
N SER A 12 7.09 -8.95 -5.00
CA SER A 12 8.09 -9.29 -3.99
C SER A 12 8.12 -8.29 -2.84
N GLU A 13 8.08 -6.99 -3.16
CA GLU A 13 8.04 -5.92 -2.15
C GLU A 13 6.70 -5.90 -1.41
N ARG A 14 5.58 -6.14 -2.10
CA ARG A 14 4.26 -6.26 -1.46
C ARG A 14 4.20 -7.43 -0.47
N LYS A 15 4.80 -8.57 -0.84
CA LYS A 15 4.89 -9.74 0.06
C LYS A 15 5.71 -9.40 1.29
N LYS A 16 6.83 -8.68 1.17
CA LYS A 16 7.64 -8.24 2.32
C LYS A 16 6.87 -7.34 3.30
N ILE A 17 5.91 -6.55 2.83
CA ILE A 17 5.03 -5.75 3.70
C ILE A 17 4.06 -6.66 4.49
N ILE A 18 3.58 -7.73 3.86
CA ILE A 18 2.58 -8.65 4.44
C ILE A 18 3.22 -9.71 5.34
N SER A 19 4.47 -10.12 5.05
CA SER A 19 5.06 -11.34 5.59
C SER A 19 6.01 -11.16 6.80
N GLN A 20 5.93 -10.04 7.52
CA GLN A 20 6.82 -9.80 8.68
C GLN A 20 6.29 -10.49 9.95
N THR A 21 6.15 -11.81 9.96
CA THR A 21 5.82 -12.52 11.20
C THR A 21 7.06 -12.65 12.06
N ASP A 22 7.15 -11.84 13.11
CA ASP A 22 8.25 -11.91 14.08
C ASP A 22 7.97 -13.04 15.06
N THR A 23 8.89 -14.02 15.14
CA THR A 23 8.85 -15.03 16.21
C THR A 23 9.62 -14.49 17.41
N ILE A 24 8.92 -14.25 18.52
CA ILE A 24 9.55 -13.83 19.77
C ILE A 24 9.63 -15.07 20.67
N VAL A 25 10.85 -15.46 21.02
CA VAL A 25 11.08 -16.49 22.05
C VAL A 25 11.14 -15.75 23.39
N GLU A 26 10.12 -15.91 24.21
CA GLU A 26 10.04 -15.28 25.53
C GLU A 26 10.47 -16.29 26.60
N TYR A 27 11.44 -15.88 27.41
CA TYR A 27 12.01 -16.70 28.47
C TYR A 27 11.49 -16.22 29.82
N ASN A 28 10.69 -17.04 30.50
CA ASN A 28 10.23 -16.73 31.84
C ASN A 28 11.35 -17.07 32.85
N LYS A 29 11.94 -16.04 33.47
CA LYS A 29 13.04 -16.18 34.43
C LYS A 29 12.64 -16.81 35.77
N GLU A 30 11.35 -16.81 36.10
CA GLU A 30 10.84 -17.35 37.37
C GLU A 30 10.52 -18.84 37.26
N THR A 31 9.99 -19.29 36.13
CA THR A 31 9.63 -20.69 35.91
C THR A 31 10.66 -21.48 35.11
N TRP A 32 11.68 -20.82 34.54
CA TRP A 32 12.71 -21.41 33.65
C TRP A 32 12.15 -22.12 32.40
N GLU A 33 10.87 -21.89 32.09
CA GLU A 33 10.20 -22.44 30.93
C GLU A 33 10.27 -21.46 29.76
N GLY A 34 10.67 -21.97 28.58
CA GLY A 34 10.62 -21.22 27.34
C GLY A 34 9.22 -21.30 26.73
N SER A 35 8.61 -20.15 26.43
CA SER A 35 7.37 -20.11 25.66
C SER A 35 7.63 -19.47 24.30
N VAL A 36 7.19 -20.16 23.24
CA VAL A 36 7.26 -19.65 21.87
C VAL A 36 5.97 -18.90 21.61
N ILE A 37 6.03 -17.57 21.60
CA ILE A 37 4.89 -16.74 21.26
C ILE A 37 5.04 -16.31 19.81
N ILE A 38 4.23 -16.92 18.95
CA ILE A 38 4.05 -16.44 17.58
C ILE A 38 3.17 -15.21 17.67
N ARG A 39 3.78 -14.02 17.78
CA ARG A 39 3.03 -12.79 17.61
C ARG A 39 2.80 -12.63 16.11
N PRO A 40 1.55 -12.56 15.62
CA PRO A 40 1.34 -12.03 14.29
C PRO A 40 1.99 -10.64 14.27
N PRO A 41 2.57 -10.21 13.13
CA PRO A 41 3.01 -8.84 13.03
C PRO A 41 1.86 -7.99 13.54
N LEU A 42 2.11 -7.14 14.55
CA LEU A 42 1.34 -5.92 14.65
C LEU A 42 1.54 -5.30 13.28
N LEU A 43 0.56 -5.48 12.38
CA LEU A 43 0.56 -4.92 11.04
C LEU A 43 1.00 -3.49 11.26
N LYS A 44 2.27 -3.20 10.93
CA LYS A 44 2.81 -1.86 11.09
C LYS A 44 1.94 -1.07 10.16
N SER A 45 0.99 -0.35 10.75
CA SER A 45 -0.29 -0.06 10.10
C SER A 45 0.03 0.47 8.73
N ILE A 46 -0.41 -0.25 7.68
CA ILE A 46 -0.17 0.18 6.31
C ILE A 46 -0.91 1.50 6.21
N LYS A 47 -0.17 2.60 6.38
CA LYS A 47 -0.74 3.93 6.43
C LYS A 47 -1.00 4.33 4.99
N VAL A 48 -2.19 3.98 4.53
CA VAL A 48 -2.73 4.52 3.29
C VAL A 48 -3.02 5.99 3.55
N THR A 49 -2.20 6.87 2.99
CA THR A 49 -2.34 8.31 3.17
C THR A 49 -3.31 8.90 2.15
N GLU A 50 -3.31 8.35 0.93
CA GLU A 50 -4.01 8.92 -0.22
C GLU A 50 -4.51 7.82 -1.17
N LEU A 51 -5.55 8.15 -1.94
CA LEU A 51 -6.06 7.33 -3.04
C LEU A 51 -5.79 8.04 -4.37
N ARG A 52 -5.26 7.29 -5.34
CA ARG A 52 -5.13 7.74 -6.72
C ARG A 52 -6.28 7.20 -7.55
N MET A 53 -6.90 8.07 -8.35
CA MET A 53 -7.93 7.69 -9.31
C MET A 53 -7.36 7.68 -10.73
N VAL A 54 -7.76 6.68 -11.51
CA VAL A 54 -7.55 6.62 -12.95
C VAL A 54 -8.90 6.85 -13.61
N GLN A 55 -8.99 7.91 -14.41
CA GLN A 55 -10.22 8.32 -15.06
C GLN A 55 -10.05 8.27 -16.58
N ILE A 56 -11.11 7.87 -17.28
CA ILE A 56 -11.22 7.94 -18.73
C ILE A 56 -12.08 9.15 -19.05
N TRP A 57 -11.53 10.07 -19.85
CA TRP A 57 -12.21 11.27 -20.29
C TRP A 57 -12.51 11.12 -21.78
N ALA A 58 -13.78 11.24 -22.15
CA ALA A 58 -14.19 11.29 -23.56
C ALA A 58 -15.04 12.52 -23.81
N TRP A 59 -14.68 13.24 -24.86
CA TRP A 59 -15.43 14.38 -25.35
C TRP A 59 -16.32 13.95 -26.52
N ASP A 60 -17.63 14.14 -26.39
CA ASP A 60 -18.58 13.97 -27.48
C ASP A 60 -18.85 15.32 -28.13
N GLU A 61 -18.27 15.51 -29.31
CA GLU A 61 -18.39 16.74 -30.07
C GLU A 61 -19.81 17.00 -30.60
N LYS A 62 -20.59 15.94 -30.88
CA LYS A 62 -21.96 16.07 -31.39
C LYS A 62 -22.92 16.49 -30.29
N LYS A 63 -22.73 15.97 -29.07
CA LYS A 63 -23.52 16.33 -27.89
C LYS A 63 -22.94 17.50 -27.10
N LYS A 64 -21.77 18.03 -27.51
CA LYS A 64 -21.02 19.06 -26.78
C LYS A 64 -20.89 18.73 -25.29
N SER A 65 -20.58 17.47 -25.00
CA SER A 65 -20.63 16.90 -23.66
C SER A 65 -19.32 16.21 -23.31
N LEU A 66 -18.85 16.43 -22.08
CA LEU A 66 -17.71 15.71 -21.50
C LEU A 66 -18.22 14.55 -20.65
N TYR A 67 -17.70 13.36 -20.94
CA TYR A 67 -17.93 12.18 -20.13
C TYR A 67 -16.66 11.81 -19.38
N ILE A 68 -16.81 11.57 -18.07
CA ILE A 68 -15.72 11.16 -17.20
C ILE A 68 -16.16 9.88 -16.49
N TRP A 69 -15.42 8.80 -16.70
CA TRP A 69 -15.63 7.53 -16.01
C TRP A 69 -14.43 7.19 -15.15
N LEU A 70 -14.68 6.58 -13.99
CA LEU A 70 -13.64 6.08 -13.11
C LEU A 70 -13.27 4.64 -13.54
N ASP A 71 -12.04 4.44 -14.04
CA ASP A 71 -11.54 3.13 -14.49
C ASP A 71 -10.91 2.34 -13.34
N ALA A 72 -10.13 3.00 -12.48
CA ALA A 72 -9.45 2.34 -11.36
C ALA A 72 -9.14 3.26 -10.19
N VAL A 73 -8.93 2.66 -9.01
CA VAL A 73 -8.45 3.33 -7.81
C VAL A 73 -7.22 2.59 -7.26
N ALA A 74 -6.22 3.32 -6.79
CA ALA A 74 -5.02 2.76 -6.20
C ALA A 74 -4.68 3.43 -4.85
N PRO A 75 -4.59 2.67 -3.75
CA PRO A 75 -4.08 3.21 -2.49
C PRO A 75 -2.58 3.49 -2.59
N ILE A 76 -2.18 4.69 -2.17
CA ILE A 76 -0.78 5.12 -2.12
C ILE A 76 -0.22 4.76 -0.74
N TYR A 77 0.88 4.01 -0.75
CA TYR A 77 1.64 3.67 0.43
C TYR A 77 2.84 4.61 0.59
N GLU A 78 2.94 5.27 1.75
CA GLU A 78 4.06 6.13 2.10
C GLU A 78 5.25 5.26 2.56
N MET A 79 6.35 5.30 1.81
CA MET A 79 7.58 4.61 2.17
C MET A 79 8.40 5.51 3.09
N SER A 80 8.24 5.34 4.40
CA SER A 80 9.01 6.07 5.42
C SER A 80 10.42 5.48 5.57
N PHE A 81 11.26 5.58 4.54
CA PHE A 81 12.69 5.26 4.66
C PHE A 81 13.48 6.50 5.10
N PHE A 82 13.88 6.50 6.37
CA PHE A 82 14.93 7.29 7.04
C PHE A 82 14.98 8.83 6.91
N TYR A 83 14.19 9.45 6.04
CA TYR A 83 14.00 10.90 6.01
C TYR A 83 12.55 11.23 5.62
N PRO A 84 11.83 12.03 6.41
CA PRO A 84 10.44 12.40 6.12
C PRO A 84 10.41 13.47 5.02
N LYS A 85 10.79 13.11 3.80
CA LYS A 85 10.42 13.92 2.64
C LYS A 85 9.00 13.53 2.24
N LYS A 86 8.04 14.41 2.57
CA LYS A 86 6.68 14.39 2.02
C LYS A 86 6.75 14.11 0.52
N GLY A 87 6.03 13.08 0.06
CA GLY A 87 5.88 12.78 -1.37
C GLY A 87 6.51 11.47 -1.87
N TRP A 88 7.09 10.64 -1.01
CA TRP A 88 7.58 9.30 -1.40
C TRP A 88 6.49 8.24 -1.24
N GLY A 89 5.50 8.29 -2.13
CA GLY A 89 4.41 7.33 -2.21
C GLY A 89 4.54 6.40 -3.42
N ARG A 90 4.08 5.15 -3.32
CA ARG A 90 3.88 4.28 -4.49
C ARG A 90 2.50 3.60 -4.43
N PRO A 91 1.84 3.40 -5.59
CA PRO A 91 0.59 2.64 -5.61
C PRO A 91 0.85 1.18 -5.24
N LEU A 92 0.10 0.67 -4.25
CA LEU A 92 0.20 -0.75 -3.86
C LEU A 92 -0.34 -1.65 -4.97
N PHE A 93 -1.56 -1.38 -5.42
CA PHE A 93 -2.22 -2.08 -6.51
C PHE A 93 -3.27 -1.17 -7.13
N TYR A 94 -3.71 -1.50 -8.34
CA TYR A 94 -4.84 -0.85 -9.00
C TYR A 94 -6.05 -1.76 -8.90
N GLN A 95 -7.11 -1.28 -8.24
CA GLN A 95 -8.41 -1.92 -8.24
C GLN A 95 -9.24 -1.33 -9.38
N LYS A 96 -9.53 -2.12 -10.41
CA LYS A 96 -10.45 -1.71 -11.47
C LYS A 96 -11.88 -1.68 -10.97
N ILE A 97 -12.64 -0.69 -11.42
CA ILE A 97 -14.07 -0.63 -11.25
C ILE A 97 -14.69 -1.36 -12.45
N ARG A 98 -15.46 -2.42 -12.17
CA ARG A 98 -16.11 -3.23 -13.20
C ARG A 98 -17.23 -2.45 -13.89
#